data_AF-A0A452YM62-F1
#
_entry.id   AF-A0A452YM62-F1
#
_cell.length_a   1.000
_cell.length_b   1.000
_cell.length_c   1.000
_cell.angle_alpha   90.00
_cell.angle_beta   90.00
_cell.angle_gamma   90.00
#
_symmetry.space_group_name_H-M   'P 1'
#
loop_
_entity.id
_entity.type
_entity.pdbx_description
1 polymer ?
#
loop_
_entity_poly.entity_id
_entity_poly.type
_entity_poly.pdbx_seq_one_letter_code
_entity_poly.pdbx_strand_id
1 'polypeptide(L)'
;LSPAQAPVASSSSALSYAAAADEALSAGDAASPLSLAHIVFGIAGSAHLWPRRREYIRLWWDPASMRGHVWLDASAPGAPGPSAAGEDSLPPIRVSEDTSRFRYTNPTGHPSGLRIARIAAEAVRLVGGGGARWVVLVDDDTVLSPDNLVAVLGKYDWREMVYVGAPSESHSANTYFSHGMAFGGGGVALSFPLAAALARTLDVCIERYPRLYGSDDRLHACITELGVPLSREYGFHQWDIRGNAHGILAAHPIAPFISIHHVEFVDPIYPGLNSLESLELFTKAMKTEPMSFLQRSVCYDKRQKLTLAISLGYVVQVYPSVLLPPELERSERTYIAFNRMSQRTEFDFDTKEIQKSMCKRPVLFFLKDVWKDGNITRGSYIRSSERDDLKRKVFCFRSPPLSGIDEIQVSASPLSKRWHLVRSNIPRKISSTL
;
A
#
# COMPACT_ATOMS: atom_id res chain seq x y z
N LEU A 1 -3.45 40.90 -34.24
CA LEU A 1 -4.27 41.18 -33.04
C LEU A 1 -5.70 40.74 -33.34
N SER A 2 -6.00 39.49 -33.02
CA SER A 2 -7.34 38.93 -32.74
C SER A 2 -7.09 37.75 -31.79
N PRO A 3 -7.73 37.69 -30.61
CA PRO A 3 -7.51 36.60 -29.68
C PRO A 3 -8.31 35.38 -30.15
N ALA A 4 -7.64 34.26 -30.39
CA ALA A 4 -8.32 32.99 -30.62
C ALA A 4 -8.92 32.52 -29.30
N GLN A 5 -10.25 32.35 -29.28
CA GLN A 5 -11.04 31.88 -28.16
C GLN A 5 -10.57 30.49 -27.71
N ALA A 6 -10.31 30.36 -26.40
CA ALA A 6 -10.17 29.07 -25.75
C ALA A 6 -11.49 28.28 -25.86
N PRO A 7 -11.45 26.93 -26.00
CA PRO A 7 -12.66 26.14 -26.02
C PRO A 7 -13.32 26.20 -24.64
N VAL A 8 -14.51 26.79 -24.60
CA VAL A 8 -15.37 26.80 -23.42
C VAL A 8 -15.92 25.39 -23.25
N ALA A 9 -15.58 24.73 -22.15
CA ALA A 9 -16.24 23.49 -21.75
C ALA A 9 -17.76 23.73 -21.74
N SER A 10 -18.55 22.81 -22.32
CA SER A 10 -19.99 23.00 -22.42
C SER A 10 -20.60 23.24 -21.03
N SER A 11 -21.42 24.28 -20.90
CA SER A 11 -22.08 24.65 -19.63
C SER A 11 -22.86 23.49 -19.01
N SER A 12 -23.33 22.54 -19.84
CA SER A 12 -24.03 21.33 -19.39
C SER A 12 -23.17 20.37 -18.58
N SER A 13 -21.88 20.22 -18.90
CA SER A 13 -20.97 19.33 -18.17
C SER A 13 -20.57 19.92 -16.81
N ALA A 14 -20.30 21.22 -16.75
CA ALA A 14 -19.97 21.91 -15.50
C ALA A 14 -21.15 21.89 -14.50
N LEU A 15 -22.38 22.05 -15.01
CA LEU A 15 -23.61 21.97 -14.21
C LEU A 15 -23.87 20.56 -13.66
N SER A 16 -23.55 19.50 -14.41
CA SER A 16 -23.75 18.12 -13.93
C SER A 16 -22.78 17.73 -12.80
N TYR A 17 -21.54 18.23 -12.81
CA TYR A 17 -20.58 17.95 -11.73
C TYR A 17 -20.85 18.73 -10.45
N ALA A 18 -21.39 19.95 -10.56
CA ALA A 18 -21.83 20.72 -9.40
C ALA A 18 -23.02 20.03 -8.73
N ALA A 19 -23.99 19.58 -9.52
CA ALA A 19 -25.12 18.79 -9.04
C ALA A 19 -24.67 17.47 -8.38
N ALA A 20 -23.70 16.75 -8.96
CA ALA A 20 -23.14 15.53 -8.37
C ALA A 20 -22.43 15.74 -7.02
N ALA A 21 -21.74 16.88 -6.86
CA ALA A 21 -21.10 17.24 -5.60
C ALA A 21 -22.13 17.66 -4.53
N ASP A 22 -23.17 18.40 -4.92
CA ASP A 22 -24.27 18.78 -4.02
C ASP A 22 -25.17 17.58 -3.65
N GLU A 23 -25.37 16.62 -4.56
CA GLU A 23 -26.17 15.40 -4.32
C GLU A 23 -25.47 14.44 -3.34
N ALA A 24 -24.13 14.40 -3.36
CA ALA A 24 -23.34 13.67 -2.37
C ALA A 24 -23.47 14.24 -0.94
N LEU A 25 -23.90 15.50 -0.78
CA LEU A 25 -23.93 16.22 0.51
C LEU A 25 -25.26 16.09 1.28
N SER A 26 -26.12 15.12 0.97
CA SER A 26 -27.40 14.98 1.69
C SER A 26 -27.19 14.74 3.20
N ALA A 27 -27.97 15.43 4.03
CA ALA A 27 -27.80 15.45 5.50
C ALA A 27 -27.97 14.07 6.18
N GLY A 28 -28.66 13.13 5.55
CA GLY A 28 -28.82 11.75 6.05
C GLY A 28 -27.60 10.87 5.80
N ASP A 29 -26.83 11.13 4.74
CA ASP A 29 -25.64 10.36 4.39
C ASP A 29 -24.42 10.83 5.22
N ALA A 30 -24.33 12.13 5.52
CA ALA A 30 -23.23 12.71 6.29
C ALA A 30 -23.00 12.12 7.70
N ALA A 31 -24.01 11.47 8.29
CA ALA A 31 -23.94 10.86 9.62
C ALA A 31 -23.53 9.38 9.62
N SER A 32 -23.55 8.68 8.47
CA SER A 32 -23.24 7.26 8.43
C SER A 32 -21.71 7.02 8.45
N PRO A 33 -21.22 6.00 9.19
CA PRO A 33 -19.79 5.69 9.21
C PRO A 33 -19.24 5.38 7.81
N LEU A 34 -17.99 5.78 7.56
CA LEU A 34 -17.30 5.42 6.31
C LEU A 34 -17.20 3.89 6.19
N SER A 35 -17.38 3.39 4.96
CA SER A 35 -17.33 1.98 4.61
C SER A 35 -16.83 1.82 3.17
N LEU A 36 -16.51 0.59 2.76
CA LEU A 36 -16.02 0.30 1.40
C LEU A 36 -17.00 0.72 0.29
N ALA A 37 -18.31 0.67 0.56
CA ALA A 37 -19.33 1.10 -0.39
C ALA A 37 -19.23 2.59 -0.75
N HIS A 38 -18.64 3.42 0.11
CA HIS A 38 -18.44 4.84 -0.15
C HIS A 38 -17.18 5.14 -0.98
N ILE A 39 -16.31 4.16 -1.19
CA ILE A 39 -15.04 4.30 -1.90
C ILE A 39 -15.20 3.80 -3.33
N VAL A 40 -14.71 4.55 -4.30
CA VAL A 40 -14.65 4.17 -5.72
C VAL A 40 -13.22 3.87 -6.08
N PHE A 41 -12.92 2.62 -6.46
CA PHE A 41 -11.58 2.21 -6.87
C PHE A 41 -11.38 2.39 -8.37
N GLY A 42 -10.33 3.14 -8.75
CA GLY A 42 -9.80 3.23 -10.11
C GLY A 42 -8.48 2.47 -10.18
N ILE A 43 -8.51 1.23 -10.64
CA ILE A 43 -7.33 0.36 -10.68
C ILE A 43 -6.68 0.51 -12.05
N ALA A 44 -5.50 1.09 -12.12
CA ALA A 44 -4.77 1.29 -13.37
C ALA A 44 -4.07 0.00 -13.79
N GLY A 45 -4.32 -0.46 -15.01
CA GLY A 45 -3.65 -1.65 -15.54
C GLY A 45 -3.33 -1.53 -17.03
N SER A 46 -2.73 -2.59 -17.56
CA SER A 46 -2.53 -2.75 -19.01
C SER A 46 -3.11 -4.07 -19.47
N ALA A 47 -3.73 -4.08 -20.65
CA ALA A 47 -4.33 -5.26 -21.26
C ALA A 47 -3.31 -6.40 -21.41
N HIS A 48 -2.04 -6.06 -21.63
CA HIS A 48 -0.95 -7.00 -21.76
C HIS A 48 -0.59 -7.70 -20.44
N LEU A 49 -0.54 -6.96 -19.32
CA LEU A 49 -0.11 -7.51 -18.02
C LEU A 49 -1.28 -8.08 -17.21
N TRP A 50 -2.51 -7.67 -17.52
CA TRP A 50 -3.73 -8.04 -16.80
C TRP A 50 -3.91 -9.55 -16.57
N PRO A 51 -3.69 -10.45 -17.56
CA PRO A 51 -3.89 -11.89 -17.35
C PRO A 51 -3.12 -12.47 -16.17
N ARG A 52 -1.96 -11.87 -15.85
CA ARG A 52 -1.09 -12.27 -14.74
C ARG A 52 -1.36 -11.45 -13.48
N ARG A 53 -1.55 -10.13 -13.62
CA ARG A 53 -1.69 -9.20 -12.47
C ARG A 53 -3.04 -9.27 -11.78
N ARG A 54 -4.08 -9.75 -12.46
CA ARG A 54 -5.39 -10.02 -11.85
C ARG A 54 -5.32 -10.91 -10.61
N GLU A 55 -4.33 -11.81 -10.55
CA GLU A 55 -4.12 -12.68 -9.37
C GLU A 55 -3.84 -11.85 -8.10
N TYR A 56 -3.11 -10.73 -8.21
CA TYR A 56 -2.83 -9.84 -7.08
C TYR A 56 -4.10 -9.12 -6.60
N ILE A 57 -4.95 -8.71 -7.54
CA ILE A 57 -6.22 -8.04 -7.24
C ILE A 57 -7.18 -8.99 -6.52
N ARG A 58 -7.23 -10.28 -6.91
CA ARG A 58 -8.05 -11.28 -6.21
C ARG A 58 -7.72 -11.43 -4.74
N LEU A 59 -6.48 -11.11 -4.33
CA LEU A 59 -6.07 -11.24 -2.94
C LEU A 59 -6.78 -10.26 -2.01
N TRP A 60 -7.25 -9.11 -2.51
CA TRP A 60 -7.81 -8.04 -1.67
C TRP A 60 -9.15 -7.48 -2.14
N TRP A 61 -9.55 -7.71 -3.39
CA TRP A 61 -10.85 -7.26 -3.90
C TRP A 61 -12.00 -8.07 -3.28
N ASP A 62 -13.04 -7.37 -2.83
CA ASP A 62 -14.30 -7.97 -2.39
C ASP A 62 -15.46 -7.42 -3.25
N PRO A 63 -16.01 -8.21 -4.17
CA PRO A 63 -17.10 -7.79 -5.06
C PRO A 63 -18.40 -7.47 -4.32
N ALA A 64 -18.59 -7.98 -3.09
CA ALA A 64 -19.82 -7.79 -2.32
C ALA A 64 -19.89 -6.41 -1.64
N SER A 65 -18.74 -5.81 -1.32
CA SER A 65 -18.67 -4.56 -0.55
C SER A 65 -17.94 -3.43 -1.27
N MET A 66 -17.14 -3.74 -2.29
CA MET A 66 -16.32 -2.78 -3.02
C MET A 66 -16.94 -2.44 -4.38
N ARG A 67 -16.68 -1.21 -4.84
CA ARG A 67 -17.09 -0.75 -6.17
C ARG A 67 -15.94 -0.01 -6.85
N GLY A 68 -15.86 -0.14 -8.16
CA GLY A 68 -14.73 0.37 -8.92
C GLY A 68 -14.51 -0.44 -10.19
N HIS A 69 -13.47 -0.08 -10.92
CA HIS A 69 -13.13 -0.74 -12.17
C HIS A 69 -11.62 -0.84 -12.34
N VAL A 70 -11.19 -1.85 -13.10
CA VAL A 70 -9.85 -1.90 -13.68
C VAL A 70 -9.88 -1.18 -15.02
N TRP A 71 -9.00 -0.22 -15.20
CA TRP A 71 -8.90 0.63 -16.39
C TRP A 71 -7.70 0.24 -17.22
N LEU A 72 -7.96 -0.38 -18.37
CA LEU A 72 -6.97 -0.87 -19.31
C LEU A 72 -6.80 0.08 -20.49
N ASP A 73 -5.67 -0.05 -21.19
CA ASP A 73 -5.34 0.67 -22.42
C ASP A 73 -6.00 0.08 -23.67
N ALA A 74 -6.43 -1.18 -23.61
CA ALA A 74 -7.18 -1.85 -24.66
C ALA A 74 -8.09 -2.93 -24.06
N SER A 75 -8.94 -3.52 -24.90
CA SER A 75 -9.65 -4.74 -24.53
C SER A 75 -8.66 -5.86 -24.23
N ALA A 76 -8.75 -6.50 -23.07
CA ALA A 76 -7.85 -7.59 -22.69
C ALA A 76 -8.06 -8.82 -23.60
N PRO A 77 -7.02 -9.31 -24.32
CA PRO A 77 -7.11 -10.54 -25.09
C PRO A 77 -7.38 -11.71 -24.14
N GLY A 78 -8.50 -12.41 -24.33
CA GLY A 78 -8.86 -13.56 -23.50
C GLY A 78 -9.37 -13.21 -22.10
N ALA A 79 -9.85 -11.97 -21.86
CA ALA A 79 -10.91 -11.79 -20.86
C ALA A 79 -12.11 -12.63 -21.36
N PRO A 80 -12.45 -13.75 -20.72
CA PRO A 80 -13.63 -14.48 -21.11
C PRO A 80 -14.85 -13.56 -21.01
N GLY A 81 -15.93 -13.86 -21.73
CA GLY A 81 -17.20 -13.20 -21.43
C GLY A 81 -17.61 -13.47 -19.97
N PRO A 82 -18.66 -12.78 -19.47
CA PRO A 82 -19.13 -12.75 -18.06
C PRO A 82 -19.54 -14.10 -17.43
N SER A 83 -19.13 -15.23 -18.00
CA SER A 83 -19.52 -16.59 -17.63
C SER A 83 -18.33 -17.52 -17.32
N ALA A 84 -17.09 -17.02 -17.21
CA ALA A 84 -15.98 -17.85 -16.78
C ALA A 84 -15.91 -17.96 -15.26
N ALA A 85 -15.83 -19.21 -14.75
CA ALA A 85 -15.73 -19.49 -13.33
C ALA A 85 -14.57 -18.71 -12.69
N GLY A 86 -14.88 -17.87 -11.70
CA GLY A 86 -13.90 -17.05 -10.96
C GLY A 86 -13.89 -15.55 -11.31
N GLU A 87 -14.65 -15.08 -12.32
CA GLU A 87 -14.80 -13.64 -12.61
C GLU A 87 -15.59 -12.89 -11.53
N ASP A 88 -16.50 -13.56 -10.82
CA ASP A 88 -17.28 -12.93 -9.74
C ASP A 88 -16.40 -12.34 -8.64
N SER A 89 -15.13 -12.77 -8.52
CA SER A 89 -14.17 -12.30 -7.52
C SER A 89 -13.32 -11.10 -7.97
N LEU A 90 -13.47 -10.61 -9.20
CA LEU A 90 -12.66 -9.53 -9.77
C LEU A 90 -13.48 -8.25 -10.01
N PRO A 91 -12.85 -7.07 -9.99
CA PRO A 91 -13.50 -5.83 -10.40
C PRO A 91 -13.84 -5.86 -11.90
N PRO A 92 -14.94 -5.20 -12.31
CA PRO A 92 -15.27 -5.04 -13.73
C PRO A 92 -14.20 -4.24 -14.47
N ILE A 93 -14.04 -4.54 -15.76
CA ILE A 93 -13.02 -3.92 -16.62
C ILE A 93 -13.63 -2.77 -17.44
N ARG A 94 -12.86 -1.70 -17.62
CA ARG A 94 -13.09 -0.59 -18.54
C ARG A 94 -11.87 -0.38 -19.41
N VAL A 95 -12.09 0.07 -20.63
CA VAL A 95 -11.03 0.62 -21.48
C VAL A 95 -11.07 2.13 -21.31
N SER A 96 -9.92 2.72 -20.97
CA SER A 96 -9.81 4.17 -20.84
C SER A 96 -10.08 4.88 -22.16
N GLU A 97 -10.59 6.09 -22.07
CA GLU A 97 -10.79 6.96 -23.23
C GLU A 97 -9.49 7.30 -23.97
N ASP A 98 -9.62 7.61 -25.26
CA ASP A 98 -8.49 8.02 -26.09
C ASP A 98 -7.83 9.32 -25.57
N THR A 99 -6.49 9.28 -25.50
CA THR A 99 -5.65 10.40 -25.09
C THR A 99 -4.76 10.93 -26.21
N SER A 100 -4.97 10.49 -27.47
CA SER A 100 -4.14 10.90 -28.62
C SER A 100 -4.08 12.41 -28.85
N ARG A 101 -5.11 13.15 -28.42
CA ARG A 101 -5.19 14.61 -28.51
C ARG A 101 -4.20 15.34 -27.61
N PHE A 102 -3.69 14.71 -26.55
CA PHE A 102 -2.78 15.35 -25.61
C PHE A 102 -1.35 15.29 -26.10
N ARG A 103 -0.65 16.43 -26.02
CA ARG A 103 0.77 16.50 -26.35
C ARG A 103 1.60 15.81 -25.26
N TYR A 104 2.55 14.99 -25.67
CA TYR A 104 3.53 14.35 -24.79
C TYR A 104 4.95 14.60 -25.30
N THR A 105 5.83 15.16 -24.46
CA THR A 105 7.20 15.57 -24.87
C THR A 105 8.30 15.11 -23.91
N ASN A 106 7.97 14.31 -22.89
CA ASN A 106 9.00 13.78 -21.99
C ASN A 106 9.81 12.69 -22.72
N PRO A 107 11.15 12.77 -22.74
CA PRO A 107 11.99 11.87 -23.53
C PRO A 107 12.15 10.47 -22.91
N THR A 108 11.86 10.30 -21.62
CA THR A 108 12.16 9.07 -20.87
C THR A 108 10.93 8.34 -20.34
N GLY A 109 9.77 9.00 -20.23
CA GLY A 109 8.53 8.37 -19.79
C GLY A 109 7.71 7.80 -20.94
N HIS A 110 6.48 7.36 -20.64
CA HIS A 110 5.57 6.77 -21.61
C HIS A 110 4.22 7.52 -21.69
N PRO A 111 3.62 7.73 -22.89
CA PRO A 111 2.34 8.43 -23.05
C PRO A 111 1.16 7.80 -22.29
N SER A 112 1.25 6.54 -21.86
CA SER A 112 0.24 5.89 -21.01
C SER A 112 -0.02 6.64 -19.71
N GLY A 113 0.93 7.45 -19.22
CA GLY A 113 0.72 8.31 -18.04
C GLY A 113 -0.42 9.32 -18.23
N LEU A 114 -0.68 9.77 -19.46
CA LEU A 114 -1.83 10.64 -19.78
C LEU A 114 -3.15 9.93 -19.50
N ARG A 115 -3.26 8.69 -19.96
CA ARG A 115 -4.42 7.82 -19.76
C ARG A 115 -4.63 7.51 -18.29
N ILE A 116 -3.58 7.08 -17.59
CA ILE A 116 -3.68 6.70 -16.18
C ILE A 116 -4.07 7.91 -15.31
N ALA A 117 -3.53 9.11 -15.56
CA ALA A 117 -3.95 10.31 -14.84
C ALA A 117 -5.45 10.61 -15.00
N ARG A 118 -6.04 10.28 -16.17
CA ARG A 118 -7.47 10.53 -16.46
C ARG A 118 -8.43 9.55 -15.79
N ILE A 119 -7.94 8.45 -15.21
CA ILE A 119 -8.78 7.46 -14.49
C ILE A 119 -9.58 8.15 -13.38
N ALA A 120 -9.01 9.13 -12.66
CA ALA A 120 -9.73 9.87 -11.63
C ALA A 120 -10.98 10.57 -12.20
N ALA A 121 -10.83 11.27 -13.32
CA ALA A 121 -11.91 11.98 -13.99
C ALA A 121 -12.92 11.03 -14.65
N GLU A 122 -12.46 9.91 -15.21
CA GLU A 122 -13.32 8.87 -15.79
C GLU A 122 -14.16 8.16 -14.71
N ALA A 123 -13.57 7.84 -13.56
CA ALA A 123 -14.26 7.24 -12.43
C ALA A 123 -15.33 8.17 -11.84
N VAL A 124 -15.02 9.46 -11.68
CA VAL A 124 -15.99 10.47 -11.23
C VAL A 124 -17.17 10.57 -12.20
N ARG A 125 -16.90 10.64 -13.51
CA ARG A 125 -17.94 10.68 -14.54
C ARG A 125 -18.85 9.48 -14.52
N LEU A 126 -18.27 8.29 -14.33
CA LEU A 126 -19.02 7.05 -14.32
C LEU A 126 -19.93 6.93 -13.09
N VAL A 127 -19.48 7.41 -11.93
CA VAL A 127 -20.24 7.29 -10.67
C VAL A 127 -21.22 8.45 -10.46
N GLY A 128 -20.95 9.64 -11.00
CA GLY A 128 -21.88 10.77 -11.03
C GLY A 128 -22.33 11.32 -9.67
N GLY A 129 -21.72 10.89 -8.55
CA GLY A 129 -22.07 11.35 -7.19
C GLY A 129 -22.84 10.35 -6.32
N GLY A 130 -23.14 9.14 -6.79
CA GLY A 130 -23.98 8.14 -6.09
C GLY A 130 -23.43 7.64 -4.73
N GLY A 131 -23.46 8.47 -3.69
CA GLY A 131 -22.95 8.18 -2.34
C GLY A 131 -21.43 8.02 -2.28
N ALA A 132 -20.68 8.57 -3.24
CA ALA A 132 -19.22 8.50 -3.25
C ALA A 132 -18.59 9.55 -2.35
N ARG A 133 -17.68 9.11 -1.49
CA ARG A 133 -16.94 9.97 -0.55
C ARG A 133 -15.45 10.03 -0.88
N TRP A 134 -14.93 8.97 -1.48
CA TRP A 134 -13.53 8.86 -1.88
C TRP A 134 -13.39 8.21 -3.25
N VAL A 135 -12.44 8.68 -4.03
CA VAL A 135 -11.92 8.02 -5.23
C VAL A 135 -10.49 7.59 -4.92
N VAL A 136 -10.22 6.29 -5.02
CA VAL A 136 -8.92 5.69 -4.70
C VAL A 136 -8.31 5.13 -5.98
N LEU A 137 -7.12 5.58 -6.31
CA LEU A 137 -6.35 5.14 -7.47
C LEU A 137 -5.22 4.24 -6.99
N VAL A 138 -5.03 3.09 -7.64
CA VAL A 138 -3.95 2.12 -7.37
C VAL A 138 -3.56 1.41 -8.67
N ASP A 139 -2.36 0.84 -8.72
CA ASP A 139 -1.93 0.03 -9.86
C ASP A 139 -2.34 -1.45 -9.72
N ASP A 140 -2.44 -2.16 -10.85
CA ASP A 140 -2.89 -3.56 -10.94
C ASP A 140 -1.94 -4.60 -10.31
N ASP A 141 -0.76 -4.18 -9.86
CA ASP A 141 0.23 -4.96 -9.12
C ASP A 141 0.47 -4.46 -7.69
N THR A 142 -0.53 -3.78 -7.15
CA THR A 142 -0.58 -3.32 -5.76
C THR A 142 -1.41 -4.27 -4.92
N VAL A 143 -0.93 -4.62 -3.72
CA VAL A 143 -1.72 -5.32 -2.71
C VAL A 143 -2.18 -4.31 -1.67
N LEU A 144 -3.49 -4.21 -1.47
CA LEU A 144 -4.14 -3.20 -0.62
C LEU A 144 -4.82 -3.85 0.59
N SER A 145 -4.89 -3.13 1.71
CA SER A 145 -5.73 -3.42 2.88
C SER A 145 -6.98 -2.53 2.88
N PRO A 146 -8.14 -3.01 2.39
CA PRO A 146 -9.35 -2.19 2.30
C PRO A 146 -9.88 -1.75 3.69
N ASP A 147 -9.80 -2.63 4.69
CA ASP A 147 -10.26 -2.32 6.05
C ASP A 147 -9.44 -1.20 6.70
N ASN A 148 -8.10 -1.27 6.59
CA ASN A 148 -7.24 -0.22 7.10
C ASN A 148 -7.40 1.08 6.32
N LEU A 149 -7.64 1.00 5.00
CA LEU A 149 -7.93 2.17 4.17
C LEU A 149 -9.18 2.91 4.67
N VAL A 150 -10.29 2.20 4.93
CA VAL A 150 -11.49 2.81 5.53
C VAL A 150 -11.17 3.45 6.88
N ALA A 151 -10.43 2.76 7.74
CA ALA A 151 -10.08 3.28 9.06
C ALA A 151 -9.20 4.55 8.99
N VAL A 152 -8.26 4.61 8.04
CA VAL A 152 -7.38 5.76 7.84
C VAL A 152 -8.13 6.94 7.21
N LEU A 153 -8.93 6.71 6.17
CA LEU A 153 -9.69 7.75 5.51
C LEU A 153 -10.79 8.32 6.41
N GLY A 154 -11.30 7.53 7.35
CA GLY A 154 -12.25 7.99 8.39
C GLY A 154 -11.70 9.06 9.34
N LYS A 155 -10.39 9.37 9.30
CA LYS A 155 -9.79 10.50 10.03
C LYS A 155 -10.10 11.86 9.40
N TYR A 156 -10.43 11.88 8.11
CA TYR A 156 -10.57 13.08 7.32
C TYR A 156 -12.04 13.42 7.09
N ASP A 157 -12.36 14.71 7.06
CA ASP A 157 -13.68 15.15 6.60
C ASP A 157 -13.72 15.02 5.08
N TRP A 158 -14.44 14.00 4.60
CA TRP A 158 -14.53 13.68 3.18
C TRP A 158 -15.30 14.75 2.37
N ARG A 159 -15.98 15.69 3.04
CA ARG A 159 -16.69 16.81 2.42
C ARG A 159 -15.75 17.97 2.05
N GLU A 160 -14.54 17.95 2.58
CA GLU A 160 -13.48 18.88 2.24
C GLU A 160 -12.61 18.32 1.11
N MET A 161 -11.83 19.19 0.45
CA MET A 161 -10.85 18.73 -0.54
C MET A 161 -9.61 18.15 0.15
N VAL A 162 -9.52 16.84 0.18
CA VAL A 162 -8.43 16.09 0.81
C VAL A 162 -7.72 15.18 -0.20
N TYR A 163 -6.39 15.25 -0.20
CA TYR A 163 -5.47 14.42 -0.97
C TYR A 163 -4.62 13.59 0.00
N VAL A 164 -4.74 12.26 -0.04
CA VAL A 164 -4.08 11.33 0.90
C VAL A 164 -3.23 10.31 0.13
N GLY A 165 -2.05 9.99 0.67
CA GLY A 165 -1.15 8.96 0.15
C GLY A 165 0.24 9.09 0.76
N ALA A 166 1.29 8.63 0.07
CA ALA A 166 2.67 8.77 0.52
C ALA A 166 3.67 8.98 -0.63
N PRO A 167 4.78 9.71 -0.37
CA PRO A 167 5.95 9.72 -1.24
C PRO A 167 6.59 8.33 -1.35
N SER A 168 7.52 8.18 -2.29
CA SER A 168 8.30 6.96 -2.47
C SER A 168 9.28 6.72 -1.32
N GLU A 169 9.59 5.46 -1.05
CA GLU A 169 10.73 5.06 -0.22
C GLU A 169 12.08 5.54 -0.78
N SER A 170 12.15 5.86 -2.08
CA SER A 170 13.34 6.36 -2.76
C SER A 170 13.46 7.89 -2.65
N HIS A 171 14.56 8.33 -2.04
CA HIS A 171 14.95 9.74 -1.95
C HIS A 171 15.19 10.35 -3.33
N SER A 172 15.79 9.61 -4.27
CA SER A 172 16.03 10.12 -5.62
C SER A 172 14.72 10.34 -6.38
N ALA A 173 13.75 9.43 -6.24
CA ALA A 173 12.41 9.60 -6.80
C ALA A 173 11.70 10.82 -6.20
N ASN A 174 11.73 10.99 -4.88
CA ASN A 174 11.10 12.15 -4.21
C ASN A 174 11.77 13.48 -4.58
N THR A 175 13.08 13.47 -4.80
CA THR A 175 13.84 14.66 -5.25
C THR A 175 13.53 15.02 -6.70
N TYR A 176 13.38 14.03 -7.57
CA TYR A 176 13.05 14.24 -8.98
C TYR A 176 11.60 14.69 -9.19
N PHE A 177 10.66 14.05 -8.48
CA PHE A 177 9.23 14.33 -8.61
C PHE A 177 8.75 15.38 -7.61
N SER A 178 8.54 14.99 -6.35
CA SER A 178 8.19 15.88 -5.24
C SER A 178 8.10 15.08 -3.95
N HIS A 179 8.54 15.66 -2.83
CA HIS A 179 8.27 15.11 -1.49
C HIS A 179 6.81 15.36 -1.04
N GLY A 180 6.06 16.16 -1.80
CA GLY A 180 4.63 16.44 -1.61
C GLY A 180 3.72 15.67 -2.58
N MET A 181 4.26 14.73 -3.37
CA MET A 181 3.49 13.86 -4.25
C MET A 181 3.22 12.52 -3.59
N ALA A 182 1.98 12.05 -3.65
CA ALA A 182 1.69 10.64 -3.46
C ALA A 182 1.90 9.88 -4.77
N PHE A 183 2.63 8.78 -4.69
CA PHE A 183 2.88 7.91 -5.84
C PHE A 183 1.72 6.91 -6.01
N GLY A 184 1.29 6.73 -7.25
CA GLY A 184 0.06 6.02 -7.64
C GLY A 184 0.12 4.53 -7.37
N GLY A 185 1.30 3.91 -7.51
CA GLY A 185 1.50 2.51 -7.15
C GLY A 185 1.25 2.27 -5.66
N GLY A 186 1.79 3.13 -4.80
CA GLY A 186 1.51 3.11 -3.36
C GLY A 186 0.04 3.41 -3.06
N GLY A 187 -0.67 4.08 -3.95
CA GLY A 187 -2.08 4.38 -3.85
C GLY A 187 -2.34 5.83 -3.47
N VAL A 188 -3.37 6.40 -4.11
CA VAL A 188 -3.79 7.79 -3.94
C VAL A 188 -5.27 7.81 -3.60
N ALA A 189 -5.64 8.47 -2.50
CA ALA A 189 -7.04 8.69 -2.15
C ALA A 189 -7.39 10.18 -2.26
N LEU A 190 -8.40 10.46 -3.05
CA LEU A 190 -8.97 11.80 -3.24
C LEU A 190 -10.37 11.80 -2.62
N SER A 191 -10.63 12.76 -1.72
CA SER A 191 -12.01 13.06 -1.34
C SER A 191 -12.85 13.33 -2.59
N PHE A 192 -14.14 13.00 -2.56
CA PHE A 192 -15.00 13.18 -3.73
C PHE A 192 -15.06 14.65 -4.23
N PRO A 193 -15.13 15.68 -3.36
CA PRO A 193 -15.07 17.09 -3.80
C PRO A 193 -13.79 17.43 -4.55
N LEU A 194 -12.63 16.93 -4.10
CA LEU A 194 -11.36 17.11 -4.81
C LEU A 194 -11.37 16.38 -6.15
N ALA A 195 -11.80 15.11 -6.17
CA ALA A 195 -11.86 14.33 -7.41
C ALA A 195 -12.79 14.97 -8.44
N ALA A 196 -13.93 15.51 -8.02
CA ALA A 196 -14.87 16.23 -8.87
C ALA A 196 -14.30 17.57 -9.37
N ALA A 197 -13.60 18.32 -8.52
CA ALA A 197 -12.90 19.53 -8.95
C ALA A 197 -11.81 19.23 -9.98
N LEU A 198 -11.01 18.20 -9.72
CA LEU A 198 -9.98 17.72 -10.63
C LEU A 198 -10.60 17.28 -11.97
N ALA A 199 -11.68 16.50 -11.96
CA ALA A 199 -12.33 16.03 -13.18
C ALA A 199 -12.76 17.16 -14.14
N ARG A 200 -13.09 18.35 -13.62
CA ARG A 200 -13.47 19.53 -14.44
C ARG A 200 -12.27 20.19 -15.11
N THR A 201 -11.10 20.17 -14.48
CA THR A 201 -9.92 20.94 -14.92
C THR A 201 -8.79 20.05 -15.46
N LEU A 202 -8.85 18.74 -15.23
CA LEU A 202 -7.76 17.79 -15.47
C LEU A 202 -7.25 17.84 -16.91
N ASP A 203 -8.15 17.82 -17.88
CA ASP A 203 -7.76 17.81 -19.29
C ASP A 203 -6.98 19.08 -19.67
N VAL A 204 -7.45 20.26 -19.23
CA VAL A 204 -6.76 21.53 -19.48
C VAL A 204 -5.42 21.60 -18.72
N CYS A 205 -5.39 21.05 -17.50
CA CYS A 205 -4.16 20.95 -16.73
C CYS A 205 -3.12 20.04 -17.41
N ILE A 206 -3.49 18.84 -17.84
CA ILE A 206 -2.59 17.90 -18.52
C ILE A 206 -1.97 18.53 -19.77
N GLU A 207 -2.74 19.32 -20.54
CA GLU A 207 -2.23 20.05 -21.71
C GLU A 207 -1.15 21.08 -21.37
N ARG A 208 -1.19 21.70 -20.17
CA ARG A 208 -0.12 22.61 -19.70
C ARG A 208 1.18 21.88 -19.37
N TYR A 209 1.12 20.58 -19.11
CA TYR A 209 2.23 19.78 -18.59
C TYR A 209 2.68 18.63 -19.51
N PRO A 210 2.98 18.89 -20.81
CA PRO A 210 3.35 17.83 -21.75
C PRO A 210 4.70 17.16 -21.42
N ARG A 211 5.54 17.84 -20.62
CA ARG A 211 6.89 17.42 -20.22
C ARG A 211 6.96 16.52 -18.98
N LEU A 212 5.87 16.37 -18.24
CA LEU A 212 5.86 15.54 -17.02
C LEU A 212 6.01 14.06 -17.37
N TYR A 213 6.55 13.27 -16.43
CA TYR A 213 6.97 11.90 -16.71
C TYR A 213 5.80 10.93 -16.83
N GLY A 214 4.98 10.83 -15.78
CA GLY A 214 3.95 9.80 -15.65
C GLY A 214 2.61 10.36 -15.21
N SER A 215 1.71 9.47 -14.77
CA SER A 215 0.40 9.83 -14.24
C SER A 215 0.50 10.63 -12.95
N ASP A 216 1.36 10.18 -12.03
CA ASP A 216 1.39 10.68 -10.66
C ASP A 216 1.90 12.12 -10.62
N ASP A 217 2.95 12.39 -11.39
CA ASP A 217 3.52 13.72 -11.63
C ASP A 217 2.44 14.69 -12.16
N ARG A 218 1.60 14.24 -13.09
CA ARG A 218 0.48 15.03 -13.64
C ARG A 218 -0.63 15.23 -12.63
N LEU A 219 -1.06 14.18 -11.94
CA LEU A 219 -2.09 14.27 -10.91
C LEU A 219 -1.66 15.23 -9.80
N HIS A 220 -0.44 15.11 -9.30
CA HIS A 220 0.13 16.01 -8.32
C HIS A 220 0.19 17.45 -8.81
N ALA A 221 0.65 17.69 -10.04
CA ALA A 221 0.65 19.04 -10.62
C ALA A 221 -0.76 19.65 -10.66
N CYS A 222 -1.75 18.89 -11.13
CA CYS A 222 -3.13 19.36 -11.24
C CYS A 222 -3.81 19.56 -9.87
N ILE A 223 -3.54 18.70 -8.89
CA ILE A 223 -4.02 18.87 -7.51
C ILE A 223 -3.35 20.09 -6.86
N THR A 224 -2.07 20.35 -7.18
CA THR A 224 -1.35 21.54 -6.71
C THR A 224 -1.94 22.83 -7.29
N GLU A 225 -2.37 22.84 -8.56
CA GLU A 225 -3.09 23.98 -9.14
C GLU A 225 -4.43 24.27 -8.42
N LEU A 226 -5.04 23.25 -7.82
CA LEU A 226 -6.23 23.38 -6.96
C LEU A 226 -5.88 23.81 -5.52
N GLY A 227 -4.59 23.93 -5.18
CA GLY A 227 -4.13 24.39 -3.88
C GLY A 227 -4.24 23.37 -2.75
N VAL A 228 -4.37 22.08 -3.06
CA VAL A 228 -4.57 21.03 -2.04
C VAL A 228 -3.25 20.29 -1.77
N PRO A 229 -2.71 20.34 -0.54
CA PRO A 229 -1.46 19.65 -0.21
C PRO A 229 -1.68 18.17 0.08
N LEU A 230 -0.61 17.38 -0.03
CA LEU A 230 -0.61 15.98 0.38
C LEU A 230 -0.75 15.85 1.90
N SER A 231 -1.73 15.04 2.31
CA SER A 231 -1.84 14.48 3.66
C SER A 231 -1.13 13.13 3.69
N ARG A 232 0.08 13.10 4.25
CA ARG A 232 0.94 11.91 4.26
C ARG A 232 0.44 10.85 5.25
N GLU A 233 0.29 9.62 4.77
CA GLU A 233 -0.03 8.44 5.57
C GLU A 233 1.05 7.36 5.41
N TYR A 234 1.69 6.97 6.52
CA TYR A 234 2.87 6.09 6.50
C TYR A 234 2.61 4.62 6.13
N GLY A 235 1.35 4.22 5.96
CA GLY A 235 0.99 2.86 5.55
C GLY A 235 0.86 2.68 4.04
N PHE A 236 0.88 3.75 3.27
CA PHE A 236 0.93 3.68 1.80
C PHE A 236 2.38 3.52 1.40
N HIS A 237 2.67 2.50 0.58
CA HIS A 237 4.02 2.26 0.12
C HIS A 237 4.09 2.09 -1.39
N GLN A 238 4.76 3.05 -2.05
CA GLN A 238 5.20 2.88 -3.44
C GLN A 238 6.16 1.69 -3.57
N TRP A 239 6.87 1.37 -2.50
CA TRP A 239 7.65 0.15 -2.36
C TRP A 239 8.69 0.02 -3.48
N ASP A 240 9.33 1.15 -3.82
CA ASP A 240 10.39 1.27 -4.84
C ASP A 240 11.71 0.61 -4.37
N ILE A 241 11.63 -0.67 -4.08
CA ILE A 241 12.72 -1.53 -3.63
C ILE A 241 12.78 -2.80 -4.49
N ARG A 242 13.90 -3.51 -4.42
CA ARG A 242 14.11 -4.81 -5.08
C ARG A 242 14.76 -5.81 -4.13
N GLY A 243 14.51 -7.09 -4.39
CA GLY A 243 15.07 -8.20 -3.64
C GLY A 243 14.40 -8.39 -2.28
N ASN A 244 15.18 -8.59 -1.23
CA ASN A 244 14.66 -9.04 0.06
C ASN A 244 14.05 -7.89 0.88
N ALA A 245 12.71 -7.85 0.95
CA ALA A 245 11.94 -6.85 1.70
C ALA A 245 11.93 -7.03 3.23
N HIS A 246 12.71 -7.96 3.79
CA HIS A 246 12.67 -8.29 5.22
C HIS A 246 12.85 -7.09 6.14
N GLY A 247 13.86 -6.25 5.89
CA GLY A 247 14.14 -5.10 6.75
C GLY A 247 12.98 -4.12 6.89
N ILE A 248 12.32 -3.80 5.78
CA ILE A 248 11.21 -2.83 5.76
C ILE A 248 9.94 -3.43 6.37
N LEU A 249 9.65 -4.70 6.12
CA LEU A 249 8.48 -5.41 6.70
C LEU A 249 8.65 -5.66 8.21
N ALA A 250 9.86 -5.99 8.64
CA ALA A 250 10.18 -6.20 10.05
C ALA A 250 10.17 -4.89 10.86
N ALA A 251 10.48 -3.77 10.21
CA ALA A 251 10.60 -2.46 10.82
C ALA A 251 9.49 -1.49 10.39
N HIS A 252 8.36 -2.00 9.91
CA HIS A 252 7.23 -1.18 9.50
C HIS A 252 6.86 -0.17 10.60
N PRO A 253 6.60 1.10 10.24
CA PRO A 253 6.26 2.13 11.22
C PRO A 253 5.00 1.77 12.01
N ILE A 254 4.79 2.45 13.14
CA ILE A 254 3.54 2.32 13.92
C ILE A 254 2.45 3.09 13.18
N ALA A 255 1.91 2.47 12.14
CA ALA A 255 0.80 2.94 11.33
C ALA A 255 0.02 1.72 10.82
N PRO A 256 -1.28 1.84 10.50
CA PRO A 256 -2.00 0.79 9.80
C PRO A 256 -1.34 0.58 8.44
N PHE A 257 -1.01 -0.67 8.13
CA PHE A 257 -0.54 -1.05 6.80
C PHE A 257 -1.65 -0.82 5.77
N ILE A 258 -1.39 -0.09 4.68
CA ILE A 258 -2.37 0.17 3.63
C ILE A 258 -2.03 -0.57 2.36
N SER A 259 -0.81 -0.47 1.86
CA SER A 259 -0.46 -1.02 0.55
C SER A 259 1.02 -1.30 0.38
N ILE A 260 1.34 -2.27 -0.48
CA ILE A 260 2.67 -2.44 -1.08
C ILE A 260 2.55 -2.53 -2.59
N HIS A 261 3.50 -1.92 -3.29
CA HIS A 261 3.52 -1.86 -4.73
C HIS A 261 4.74 -2.56 -5.34
N HIS A 262 4.57 -2.88 -6.62
CA HIS A 262 5.49 -3.61 -7.47
C HIS A 262 6.00 -4.91 -6.81
N VAL A 263 5.06 -5.69 -6.26
CA VAL A 263 5.31 -6.96 -5.55
C VAL A 263 6.07 -8.00 -6.38
N GLU A 264 6.16 -7.81 -7.69
CA GLU A 264 6.91 -8.64 -8.63
C GLU A 264 8.44 -8.48 -8.54
N PHE A 265 8.92 -7.35 -8.01
CA PHE A 265 10.35 -7.03 -7.96
C PHE A 265 11.01 -7.38 -6.62
N VAL A 266 10.23 -7.90 -5.68
CA VAL A 266 10.71 -8.37 -4.38
C VAL A 266 10.69 -9.88 -4.32
N ASP A 267 11.60 -10.44 -3.52
CA ASP A 267 11.63 -11.86 -3.23
C ASP A 267 10.34 -12.28 -2.50
N PRO A 268 9.93 -13.57 -2.57
CA PRO A 268 8.83 -14.06 -1.73
C PRO A 268 9.00 -13.65 -0.27
N ILE A 269 7.95 -13.09 0.32
CA ILE A 269 7.94 -12.53 1.68
C ILE A 269 8.26 -13.60 2.73
N TYR A 270 7.73 -14.82 2.55
CA TYR A 270 7.95 -15.95 3.43
C TYR A 270 8.90 -16.99 2.80
N PRO A 271 9.89 -17.51 3.56
CA PRO A 271 10.78 -18.54 3.05
C PRO A 271 10.06 -19.82 2.64
N GLY A 272 10.45 -20.39 1.50
CA GLY A 272 9.92 -21.67 1.01
C GLY A 272 8.61 -21.59 0.23
N LEU A 273 7.99 -20.41 0.16
CA LEU A 273 6.81 -20.15 -0.68
C LEU A 273 7.21 -19.48 -1.99
N ASN A 274 6.41 -19.67 -3.04
CA ASN A 274 6.52 -18.85 -4.24
C ASN A 274 5.89 -17.46 -4.01
N SER A 275 6.06 -16.54 -4.97
CA SER A 275 5.59 -15.15 -4.81
C SER A 275 4.09 -15.04 -4.56
N LEU A 276 3.25 -15.83 -5.25
CA LEU A 276 1.79 -15.76 -5.08
C LEU A 276 1.34 -16.38 -3.76
N GLU A 277 1.81 -17.59 -3.44
CA GLU A 277 1.56 -18.26 -2.14
C GLU A 277 1.98 -17.39 -0.96
N SER A 278 3.10 -16.69 -1.12
CA SER A 278 3.59 -15.76 -0.12
C SER A 278 2.67 -14.55 0.07
N LEU A 279 2.08 -14.03 -1.00
CA LEU A 279 1.12 -12.93 -0.93
C LEU A 279 -0.25 -13.40 -0.41
N GLU A 280 -0.64 -14.66 -0.65
CA GLU A 280 -1.83 -15.28 -0.05
C GLU A 280 -1.70 -15.35 1.48
N LEU A 281 -0.56 -15.82 2.01
CA LEU A 281 -0.34 -15.83 3.45
C LEU A 281 -0.24 -14.40 4.02
N PHE A 282 0.40 -13.48 3.29
CA PHE A 282 0.49 -12.07 3.68
C PHE A 282 -0.89 -11.41 3.80
N THR A 283 -1.73 -11.60 2.78
CA THR A 283 -3.10 -11.06 2.76
C THR A 283 -4.03 -11.78 3.72
N LYS A 284 -3.84 -13.07 3.98
CA LYS A 284 -4.55 -13.80 5.05
C LYS A 284 -4.26 -13.18 6.41
N ALA A 285 -2.99 -12.91 6.72
CA ALA A 285 -2.59 -12.28 7.97
C ALA A 285 -3.13 -10.85 8.11
N MET A 286 -3.02 -10.07 7.04
CA MET A 286 -3.60 -8.73 6.94
C MET A 286 -5.11 -8.75 7.19
N LYS A 287 -5.89 -9.62 6.52
CA LYS A 287 -7.35 -9.71 6.71
C LYS A 287 -7.74 -10.21 8.09
N THR A 288 -6.93 -11.07 8.71
CA THR A 288 -7.24 -11.62 10.03
C THR A 288 -7.06 -10.59 11.14
N GLU A 289 -6.04 -9.72 11.07
CA GLU A 289 -5.81 -8.66 12.05
C GLU A 289 -5.34 -7.36 11.38
N PRO A 290 -6.21 -6.64 10.66
CA PRO A 290 -5.81 -5.53 9.79
C PRO A 290 -5.06 -4.43 10.54
N MET A 291 -5.66 -3.91 11.60
CA MET A 291 -5.15 -2.71 12.28
C MET A 291 -3.79 -2.92 12.94
N SER A 292 -3.46 -4.16 13.31
CA SER A 292 -2.19 -4.49 13.98
C SER A 292 -1.20 -5.20 13.05
N PHE A 293 -1.57 -5.49 11.81
CA PHE A 293 -0.72 -6.16 10.83
C PHE A 293 0.57 -5.35 10.59
N LEU A 294 1.71 -6.05 10.58
CA LEU A 294 3.08 -5.51 10.56
C LEU A 294 3.46 -4.56 11.70
N GLN A 295 2.55 -4.24 12.62
CA GLN A 295 2.90 -3.42 13.76
C GLN A 295 3.92 -4.16 14.62
N ARG A 296 5.01 -3.45 14.92
CA ARG A 296 6.07 -4.02 15.72
C ARG A 296 5.79 -3.91 17.20
N SER A 297 6.04 -5.01 17.89
CA SER A 297 6.06 -5.12 19.33
C SER A 297 7.42 -5.60 19.83
N VAL A 298 7.87 -5.12 21.00
CA VAL A 298 9.19 -5.48 21.57
C VAL A 298 9.01 -6.04 22.98
N CYS A 299 9.60 -7.20 23.22
CA CYS A 299 9.63 -7.88 24.51
C CYS A 299 11.08 -8.18 24.93
N TYR A 300 11.33 -8.18 26.23
CA TYR A 300 12.66 -8.46 26.79
C TYR A 300 12.62 -9.67 27.72
N ASP A 301 13.45 -10.67 27.45
CA ASP A 301 13.72 -11.72 28.42
C ASP A 301 14.88 -11.28 29.32
N LYS A 302 14.57 -10.89 30.56
CA LYS A 302 15.56 -10.43 31.53
C LYS A 302 16.53 -11.54 31.98
N ARG A 303 16.08 -12.79 32.01
CA ARG A 303 16.87 -13.94 32.49
C ARG A 303 17.90 -14.35 31.45
N GLN A 304 17.47 -14.50 30.19
CA GLN A 304 18.33 -14.88 29.09
C GLN A 304 19.01 -13.67 28.41
N LYS A 305 18.63 -12.45 28.78
CA LYS A 305 19.10 -11.17 28.19
C LYS A 305 18.84 -11.09 26.69
N LEU A 306 17.64 -11.52 26.28
CA LEU A 306 17.20 -11.52 24.88
C LEU A 306 16.25 -10.37 24.58
N THR A 307 16.20 -9.98 23.30
CA THR A 307 15.15 -9.11 22.77
C THR A 307 14.33 -9.89 21.75
N LEU A 308 13.01 -9.86 21.91
CA LEU A 308 12.06 -10.39 20.93
C LEU A 308 11.40 -9.20 20.26
N ALA A 309 11.63 -9.02 18.97
CA ALA A 309 10.93 -8.05 18.14
C ALA A 309 9.94 -8.80 17.24
N ILE A 310 8.65 -8.47 17.37
CA ILE A 310 7.56 -9.17 16.70
C ILE A 310 6.92 -8.20 15.71
N SER A 311 7.01 -8.48 14.41
CA SER A 311 6.19 -7.86 13.38
C SER A 311 4.98 -8.77 13.15
N LEU A 312 3.81 -8.34 13.64
CA LEU A 312 2.63 -9.20 13.73
C LEU A 312 2.16 -9.61 12.34
N GLY A 313 1.99 -10.92 12.14
CA GLY A 313 1.61 -11.48 10.85
C GLY A 313 2.77 -11.60 9.87
N TYR A 314 4.03 -11.38 10.28
CA TYR A 314 5.19 -11.53 9.41
C TYR A 314 6.34 -12.32 10.06
N VAL A 315 7.01 -11.76 11.09
CA VAL A 315 8.23 -12.36 11.65
C VAL A 315 8.41 -12.07 13.13
N VAL A 316 8.95 -13.05 13.87
CA VAL A 316 9.51 -12.88 15.21
C VAL A 316 11.03 -12.96 15.13
N GLN A 317 11.71 -11.91 15.58
CA GLN A 317 13.16 -11.79 15.64
C GLN A 317 13.64 -11.93 17.07
N VAL A 318 14.45 -12.96 17.33
CA VAL A 318 15.02 -13.24 18.64
C VAL A 318 16.50 -12.88 18.65
N TYR A 319 16.82 -11.73 19.23
CA TYR A 319 18.19 -11.23 19.33
C TYR A 319 18.92 -11.80 20.56
N PRO A 320 20.19 -12.20 20.42
CA PRO A 320 21.03 -12.74 21.51
C PRO A 320 21.53 -11.66 22.51
N SER A 321 20.89 -10.49 22.51
CA SER A 321 21.24 -9.34 23.34
C SER A 321 20.02 -8.45 23.58
N VAL A 322 20.11 -7.60 24.62
CA VAL A 322 19.15 -6.52 24.87
C VAL A 322 19.43 -5.38 23.88
N LEU A 323 18.45 -5.03 23.04
CA LEU A 323 18.51 -3.93 22.08
C LEU A 323 17.53 -2.83 22.46
N LEU A 324 17.90 -1.58 22.20
CA LEU A 324 17.04 -0.43 22.51
C LEU A 324 16.00 -0.22 21.38
N PRO A 325 14.80 0.30 21.70
CA PRO A 325 13.78 0.56 20.69
C PRO A 325 14.25 1.40 19.48
N PRO A 326 15.06 2.47 19.64
CA PRO A 326 15.56 3.23 18.49
C PRO A 326 16.46 2.43 17.54
N GLU A 327 17.12 1.37 18.02
CA GLU A 327 17.92 0.49 17.15
C GLU A 327 17.04 -0.46 16.35
N LEU A 328 15.89 -0.85 16.92
CA LEU A 328 14.91 -1.72 16.28
C LEU A 328 14.11 -0.94 15.23
N GLU A 329 13.81 0.34 15.48
CA GLU A 329 13.10 1.25 14.56
C GLU A 329 13.73 1.37 13.18
N ARG A 330 15.06 1.28 13.08
CA ARG A 330 15.75 1.39 11.80
C ARG A 330 15.61 0.13 10.97
N SER A 331 15.17 0.28 9.73
CA SER A 331 15.08 -0.81 8.76
C SER A 331 16.47 -1.35 8.39
N GLU A 332 16.66 -2.65 8.50
CA GLU A 332 17.90 -3.30 8.06
C GLU A 332 17.96 -3.34 6.53
N ARG A 333 19.05 -2.87 5.91
CA ARG A 333 19.14 -2.78 4.44
C ARG A 333 19.34 -4.14 3.76
N THR A 334 18.30 -4.97 3.78
CA THR A 334 18.23 -6.26 3.06
C THR A 334 17.83 -6.12 1.59
N TYR A 335 17.37 -4.93 1.20
CA TYR A 335 16.88 -4.57 -0.12
C TYR A 335 17.79 -3.50 -0.77
N ILE A 336 17.60 -3.28 -2.06
CA ILE A 336 18.15 -2.15 -2.82
C ILE A 336 17.01 -1.31 -3.37
N ALA A 337 17.26 -0.05 -3.71
CA ALA A 337 16.26 0.81 -4.33
C ALA A 337 15.92 0.36 -5.75
N PHE A 338 14.78 0.81 -6.27
CA PHE A 338 14.31 0.44 -7.61
C PHE A 338 15.30 0.81 -8.72
N ASN A 339 16.01 1.93 -8.56
CA ASN A 339 17.11 2.38 -9.43
C ASN A 339 18.43 1.61 -9.25
N ARG A 340 18.42 0.52 -8.45
CA ARG A 340 19.54 -0.36 -8.10
C ARG A 340 20.62 0.27 -7.21
N MET A 341 20.39 1.47 -6.70
CA MET A 341 21.26 2.04 -5.67
C MET A 341 20.98 1.38 -4.32
N SER A 342 22.01 1.25 -3.49
CA SER A 342 21.87 0.64 -2.17
C SER A 342 22.30 1.56 -1.04
N GLN A 343 22.80 2.77 -1.33
CA GLN A 343 23.37 3.67 -0.34
C GLN A 343 22.32 4.13 0.68
N ARG A 344 22.74 4.45 1.91
CA ARG A 344 21.81 4.87 2.97
C ARG A 344 21.01 6.13 2.58
N THR A 345 21.67 7.04 1.86
CA THR A 345 21.10 8.31 1.39
C THR A 345 20.07 8.14 0.27
N GLU A 346 19.93 6.94 -0.29
CA GLU A 346 18.91 6.66 -1.30
C GLU A 346 17.52 6.44 -0.70
N PHE A 347 17.41 6.19 0.60
CA PHE A 347 16.13 5.86 1.23
C PHE A 347 15.64 7.04 2.07
N ASP A 348 14.38 7.43 1.89
CA ASP A 348 13.76 8.57 2.59
C ASP A 348 13.16 8.18 3.96
N PHE A 349 13.89 7.29 4.65
CA PHE A 349 13.57 6.77 5.99
C PHE A 349 14.81 6.20 6.66
N ASP A 350 14.72 5.97 7.97
CA ASP A 350 15.85 5.51 8.76
C ASP A 350 16.22 4.05 8.47
N THR A 351 17.45 3.87 7.98
CA THR A 351 18.03 2.56 7.70
C THR A 351 19.27 2.26 8.54
N LYS A 352 19.59 0.97 8.69
CA LYS A 352 20.81 0.46 9.33
C LYS A 352 21.49 -0.60 8.46
N GLU A 353 22.79 -0.78 8.68
CA GLU A 353 23.55 -1.85 8.02
C GLU A 353 23.07 -3.23 8.46
N ILE A 354 23.22 -4.20 7.57
CA ILE A 354 23.02 -5.61 7.89
C ILE A 354 23.98 -6.02 9.01
N GLN A 355 23.49 -6.76 10.00
CA GLN A 355 24.35 -7.28 11.06
C GLN A 355 25.37 -8.27 10.47
N LYS A 356 26.64 -7.88 10.42
CA LYS A 356 27.73 -8.68 9.84
C LYS A 356 28.12 -9.86 10.73
N SER A 357 28.06 -9.69 12.05
CA SER A 357 28.38 -10.76 12.98
C SER A 357 27.24 -11.76 13.07
N MET A 358 27.50 -12.98 12.60
CA MET A 358 26.59 -14.13 12.74
C MET A 358 26.18 -14.42 14.19
N CYS A 359 27.02 -14.07 15.18
CA CYS A 359 26.72 -14.23 16.61
C CYS A 359 25.80 -13.14 17.17
N LYS A 360 25.60 -12.03 16.46
CA LYS A 360 24.71 -10.93 16.85
C LYS A 360 23.41 -10.89 16.05
N ARG A 361 23.33 -11.64 14.94
CA ARG A 361 22.11 -11.74 14.13
C ARG A 361 20.95 -12.31 14.94
N PRO A 362 19.71 -11.90 14.71
CA PRO A 362 18.56 -12.55 15.33
C PRO A 362 18.37 -13.97 14.79
N VAL A 363 17.73 -14.84 15.56
CA VAL A 363 17.08 -16.04 15.03
C VAL A 363 15.69 -15.60 14.53
N LEU A 364 15.32 -16.03 13.32
CA LEU A 364 14.08 -15.62 12.67
C LEU A 364 13.04 -16.72 12.78
N PHE A 365 11.81 -16.35 13.13
CA PHE A 365 10.65 -17.22 13.05
C PHE A 365 9.60 -16.54 12.16
N PHE A 366 9.33 -17.11 10.98
CA PHE A 366 8.38 -16.53 10.02
C PHE A 366 6.99 -17.08 10.25
N LEU A 367 5.97 -16.28 9.96
CA LEU A 367 4.58 -16.72 10.04
C LEU A 367 4.38 -17.99 9.20
N LYS A 368 3.77 -19.00 9.81
CA LYS A 368 3.28 -20.21 9.14
C LYS A 368 1.77 -20.15 8.95
N ASP A 369 1.05 -19.77 10.00
CA ASP A 369 -0.40 -19.68 9.96
C ASP A 369 -0.96 -18.67 10.97
N VAL A 370 -2.18 -18.18 10.71
CA VAL A 370 -2.89 -17.18 11.49
C VAL A 370 -4.39 -17.46 11.50
N TRP A 371 -5.02 -17.34 12.66
CA TRP A 371 -6.44 -17.62 12.85
C TRP A 371 -7.04 -16.79 14.00
N LYS A 372 -8.37 -16.69 14.02
CA LYS A 372 -9.12 -16.13 15.15
C LYS A 372 -9.45 -17.22 16.16
N ASP A 373 -9.19 -16.93 17.42
CA ASP A 373 -9.61 -17.71 18.59
C ASP A 373 -10.49 -16.79 19.47
N GLY A 374 -11.79 -16.81 19.18
CA GLY A 374 -12.74 -15.82 19.71
C GLY A 374 -12.34 -14.41 19.28
N ASN A 375 -12.14 -13.52 20.26
CA ASN A 375 -11.71 -12.14 20.02
C ASN A 375 -10.18 -11.99 19.89
N ILE A 376 -9.40 -13.06 20.05
CA ILE A 376 -7.94 -12.99 20.00
C ILE A 376 -7.46 -13.51 18.65
N THR A 377 -6.51 -12.82 18.04
CA THR A 377 -5.78 -13.33 16.88
C THR A 377 -4.59 -14.15 17.37
N ARG A 378 -4.45 -15.37 16.87
CA ARG A 378 -3.29 -16.22 17.12
C ARG A 378 -2.50 -16.41 15.83
N GLY A 379 -1.17 -16.45 15.95
CA GLY A 379 -0.28 -16.80 14.87
C GLY A 379 0.78 -17.80 15.32
N SER A 380 1.07 -18.77 14.45
CA SER A 380 2.15 -19.74 14.58
C SER A 380 3.32 -19.29 13.72
N TYR A 381 4.52 -19.23 14.29
CA TYR A 381 5.74 -18.76 13.64
C TYR A 381 6.81 -19.84 13.71
N ILE A 382 7.31 -20.28 12.56
CA ILE A 382 8.29 -21.35 12.45
C ILE A 382 9.69 -20.82 12.23
N ARG A 383 10.65 -21.48 12.86
CA ARG A 383 12.07 -21.14 12.80
C ARG A 383 12.61 -21.23 11.37
N SER A 384 13.39 -20.24 10.97
CA SER A 384 14.10 -20.21 9.68
C SER A 384 15.47 -20.88 9.77
N SER A 385 15.73 -21.84 8.87
CA SER A 385 17.02 -22.45 8.53
C SER A 385 17.92 -22.95 9.68
N GLU A 386 17.96 -24.28 9.86
CA GLU A 386 18.90 -24.96 10.76
C GLU A 386 20.39 -24.78 10.39
N ARG A 387 20.68 -24.47 9.12
CA ARG A 387 22.07 -24.35 8.63
C ARG A 387 22.80 -23.17 9.28
N ASP A 388 22.10 -22.07 9.50
CA ASP A 388 22.66 -20.90 10.18
C ASP A 388 22.80 -21.14 11.68
N ASP A 389 21.91 -21.94 12.27
CA ASP A 389 22.02 -22.37 13.66
C ASP A 389 23.21 -23.29 13.90
N LEU A 390 23.48 -24.23 12.98
CA LEU A 390 24.65 -25.10 13.05
C LEU A 390 25.94 -24.28 12.99
N LYS A 391 26.03 -23.32 12.06
CA LYS A 391 27.17 -22.40 11.97
C LYS A 391 27.33 -21.58 13.25
N ARG A 392 26.24 -21.08 13.83
CA ARG A 392 26.29 -20.34 15.11
C ARG A 392 26.79 -21.22 16.26
N LYS A 393 26.30 -22.46 16.36
CA LYS A 393 26.77 -23.42 17.38
C LYS A 393 28.28 -23.67 17.28
N VAL A 394 28.84 -23.66 16.07
CA VAL A 394 30.28 -23.90 15.84
C VAL A 394 31.13 -22.64 16.06
N PHE A 395 30.69 -21.48 15.57
CA PHE A 395 31.52 -20.27 15.49
C PHE A 395 31.25 -19.24 16.59
N CYS A 396 30.22 -19.43 17.42
CA CYS A 396 29.87 -18.50 18.50
C CYS A 396 30.06 -19.13 19.87
N PHE A 397 30.65 -18.38 20.81
CA PHE A 397 30.84 -18.80 22.20
C PHE A 397 29.54 -19.08 22.97
N ARG A 398 28.40 -18.65 22.43
CA ARG A 398 27.06 -18.90 22.99
C ARG A 398 26.21 -19.62 21.97
N SER A 399 25.45 -20.61 22.46
CA SER A 399 24.40 -21.27 21.68
C SER A 399 23.40 -20.24 21.12
N PRO A 400 22.76 -20.52 19.97
CA PRO A 400 21.68 -19.70 19.46
C PRO A 400 20.61 -19.50 20.54
N PRO A 401 20.03 -18.29 20.66
CA PRO A 401 18.85 -18.08 21.48
C PRO A 401 17.78 -19.12 21.16
N LEU A 402 17.13 -19.66 22.20
CA LEU A 402 16.01 -20.60 22.04
C LEU A 402 16.35 -21.82 21.17
N SER A 403 17.55 -22.41 21.32
CA SER A 403 18.06 -23.45 20.42
C SER A 403 17.22 -24.74 20.31
N GLY A 404 16.27 -24.97 21.21
CA GLY A 404 15.33 -26.11 21.16
C GLY A 404 13.87 -25.70 20.94
N ILE A 405 13.63 -24.50 20.40
CA ILE A 405 12.30 -24.01 20.07
C ILE A 405 12.22 -23.88 18.56
N ASP A 406 11.29 -24.60 17.94
CA ASP A 406 11.06 -24.58 16.49
C ASP A 406 9.83 -23.76 16.12
N GLU A 407 8.93 -23.52 17.07
CA GLU A 407 7.71 -22.76 16.89
C GLU A 407 7.45 -21.77 18.02
N ILE A 408 7.05 -20.55 17.67
CA ILE A 408 6.57 -19.52 18.60
C ILE A 408 5.10 -19.24 18.30
N GLN A 409 4.27 -19.22 19.35
CA GLN A 409 2.89 -18.75 19.26
C GLN A 409 2.77 -17.32 19.78
N VAL A 410 2.19 -16.45 18.97
CA VAL A 410 1.90 -15.06 19.33
C VAL A 410 0.40 -14.88 19.40
N SER A 411 -0.07 -14.23 20.46
CA SER A 411 -1.47 -13.83 20.64
C SER A 411 -1.58 -12.30 20.62
N ALA A 412 -2.48 -11.78 19.78
CA ALA A 412 -2.77 -10.36 19.65
C ALA A 412 -4.25 -10.08 19.98
N SER A 413 -4.48 -9.06 20.79
CA SER A 413 -5.82 -8.54 21.05
C SER A 413 -6.13 -7.39 20.08
N PRO A 414 -7.38 -7.28 19.59
CA PRO A 414 -7.78 -6.20 18.69
C PRO A 414 -7.49 -4.82 19.28
N LEU A 415 -7.08 -3.90 18.41
CA LEU A 415 -6.89 -2.50 18.77
C LEU A 415 -8.23 -1.80 19.04
N SER A 416 -8.19 -0.79 19.90
CA SER A 416 -9.36 0.07 20.14
C SER A 416 -9.66 0.95 18.91
N LYS A 417 -10.88 1.47 18.80
CA LYS A 417 -11.27 2.44 17.75
C LYS A 417 -10.42 3.72 17.75
N ARG A 418 -9.70 4.01 18.86
CA ARG A 418 -8.77 5.14 19.00
C ARG A 418 -7.33 4.72 18.76
N TRP A 419 -7.09 3.76 17.87
CA TRP A 419 -5.76 3.21 17.56
C TRP A 419 -4.72 4.30 17.25
N HIS A 420 -5.13 5.43 16.69
CA HIS A 420 -4.29 6.58 16.36
C HIS A 420 -3.98 7.51 17.56
N LEU A 421 -4.60 7.28 18.73
CA LEU A 421 -4.42 8.07 19.96
C LEU A 421 -3.80 7.28 21.11
N VAL A 422 -3.60 5.97 20.95
CA VAL A 422 -3.16 5.06 22.02
C VAL A 422 -1.76 4.54 21.71
N ARG A 423 -0.92 4.38 22.74
CA ARG A 423 0.42 3.78 22.63
C ARG A 423 0.34 2.40 21.98
N SER A 424 1.22 2.13 21.02
CA SER A 424 1.36 0.81 20.38
C SER A 424 1.46 -0.30 21.43
N ASN A 425 0.59 -1.31 21.30
CA ASN A 425 0.41 -2.38 22.26
C ASN A 425 1.72 -3.11 22.59
N ILE A 426 1.97 -3.34 23.88
CA ILE A 426 2.94 -4.33 24.37
C ILE A 426 2.26 -5.71 24.26
N PRO A 427 2.90 -6.75 23.71
CA PRO A 427 2.35 -8.10 23.69
C PRO A 427 2.04 -8.56 25.11
N ARG A 428 0.79 -8.98 25.36
CA ARG A 428 0.39 -9.40 26.71
C ARG A 428 0.87 -10.80 27.07
N LYS A 429 1.23 -11.64 26.10
CA LYS A 429 1.75 -13.00 26.33
C LYS A 429 2.47 -13.57 25.10
N ILE A 430 3.69 -14.08 25.30
CA ILE A 430 4.38 -14.95 24.34
C ILE A 430 4.41 -16.34 24.98
N SER A 431 3.90 -17.35 24.29
CA SER A 431 4.03 -18.75 24.71
C SER A 431 4.84 -19.51 23.67
N SER A 432 5.88 -20.18 24.13
CA SER A 432 6.63 -21.13 23.32
C SER A 432 6.12 -22.54 23.58
N THR A 433 5.91 -23.31 22.52
CA THR A 433 5.70 -24.76 22.61
C THR A 433 7.03 -25.43 22.32
N LEU A 434 7.42 -26.40 23.17
CA LEU A 434 8.60 -27.25 22.98
C LEU A 434 8.27 -28.40 22.02
#